data_AF-A0A839LJ57-F1
#
_entry.id   AF-A0A839LJ57-F1
#
_cell.length_a   1.000
_cell.length_b   1.000
_cell.length_c   1.000
_cell.angle_alpha   90.00
_cell.angle_beta   90.00
_cell.angle_gamma   90.00
#
_symmetry.space_group_name_H-M   'P 1'
#
loop_
_entity.id
_entity.type
_entity.pdbx_description
1 polymer ?
#
loop_
_entity_poly.entity_id
_entity_poly.type
_entity_poly.pdbx_seq_one_letter_code
_entity_poly.pdbx_strand_id
1 'polypeptide(L)'
;MAAHAYLSRAYWSEGISLALVQRAIEHSLCIALRCAEGEGLEVQVGFARMVTDRATYAYLCDVYVLEAHRRQGLADWMMQTLLRHPDLQGLRRLQLVTRDMQSLYARHGFQPLGHPERGMEIARPGLYLRDGAKSPP
;
A
#
# COMPACT_ATOMS: atom_id res chain seq x y z
N MET A 1 3.64 13.61 -8.25
CA MET A 1 2.52 12.69 -7.91
C MET A 1 2.47 12.52 -6.39
N ALA A 2 1.32 12.72 -5.75
CA ALA A 2 1.20 12.73 -4.28
C ALA A 2 1.65 11.41 -3.62
N ALA A 3 1.29 10.26 -4.20
CA ALA A 3 1.77 8.95 -3.74
C ALA A 3 3.30 8.85 -3.70
N HIS A 4 3.99 9.28 -4.76
CA HIS A 4 5.46 9.28 -4.79
C HIS A 4 6.07 10.22 -3.73
N ALA A 5 5.48 11.40 -3.52
CA ALA A 5 5.96 12.35 -2.53
C ALA A 5 5.93 11.77 -1.10
N TYR A 6 4.95 10.93 -0.78
CA TYR A 6 4.89 10.20 0.49
C TYR A 6 5.84 9.00 0.49
N LEU A 7 5.74 8.12 -0.52
CA LEU A 7 6.44 6.84 -0.55
C LEU A 7 7.97 6.97 -0.61
N SER A 8 8.48 8.02 -1.26
CA SER A 8 9.93 8.30 -1.30
C SER A 8 10.55 8.58 0.08
N ARG A 9 9.72 8.85 1.10
CA ARG A 9 10.14 9.11 2.49
C ARG A 9 9.62 8.06 3.48
N ALA A 10 8.81 7.11 3.02
CA ALA A 10 8.26 6.07 3.87
C ALA A 10 9.34 5.02 4.18
N TYR A 11 9.40 4.55 5.42
CA TYR A 11 10.47 3.64 5.86
C TYR A 11 10.57 2.33 5.06
N TRP A 12 9.50 1.91 4.37
CA TRP A 12 9.46 0.69 3.56
C TRP A 12 9.84 0.90 2.09
N SER A 13 9.95 2.16 1.64
CA SER A 13 10.23 2.50 0.24
C SER A 13 11.09 3.77 0.10
N GLU A 14 11.87 4.09 1.12
CA GLU A 14 12.69 5.31 1.15
C GLU A 14 13.59 5.40 -0.08
N GLY A 15 13.60 6.54 -0.75
CA GLY A 15 14.36 6.77 -1.98
C GLY A 15 13.73 6.21 -3.27
N ILE A 16 12.54 5.58 -3.23
CA ILE A 16 11.92 5.05 -4.45
C ILE A 16 11.71 6.13 -5.53
N SER A 17 12.08 5.81 -6.77
CA SER A 17 11.99 6.75 -7.89
C SER A 17 10.54 6.94 -8.34
N LEU A 18 10.24 8.12 -8.92
CA LEU A 18 8.91 8.42 -9.45
C LEU A 18 8.49 7.39 -10.52
N ALA A 19 9.41 7.01 -11.41
CA ALA A 19 9.16 6.03 -12.47
C ALA A 19 8.75 4.66 -11.92
N LEU A 20 9.40 4.19 -10.84
CA LEU A 20 9.03 2.93 -10.20
C LEU A 20 7.64 3.01 -9.55
N VAL A 21 7.32 4.11 -8.87
CA VAL A 21 5.98 4.28 -8.28
C VAL A 21 4.91 4.34 -9.37
N GLN A 22 5.15 5.04 -10.48
CA GLN A 22 4.20 5.11 -11.60
C GLN A 22 3.94 3.72 -12.18
N ARG A 23 5.00 2.96 -12.49
CA ARG A 23 4.90 1.58 -12.98
C ARG A 23 4.17 0.67 -11.99
N ALA A 24 4.47 0.79 -10.70
CA ALA A 24 3.81 0.00 -9.66
C ALA A 24 2.31 0.30 -9.58
N ILE A 25 1.91 1.57 -9.72
CA ILE A 25 0.50 1.99 -9.74
C ILE A 25 -0.21 1.44 -10.99
N GLU A 26 0.41 1.52 -12.16
CA GLU A 26 -0.15 1.06 -13.44
C GLU A 26 -0.50 -0.44 -13.42
N HIS A 27 0.30 -1.26 -12.72
CA HIS A 27 0.10 -2.71 -12.63
C HIS A 27 -0.58 -3.17 -11.33
N SER A 28 -1.15 -2.25 -10.55
CA SER A 28 -1.82 -2.57 -9.28
C SER A 28 -3.24 -2.01 -9.24
N LEU A 29 -4.08 -2.62 -8.41
CA LEU A 29 -5.35 -2.02 -8.03
C LEU A 29 -5.07 -1.01 -6.90
N CYS A 30 -5.38 0.25 -7.13
CA CYS A 30 -5.02 1.34 -6.21
C CYS A 30 -6.26 2.15 -5.81
N ILE A 31 -6.27 2.60 -4.56
CA ILE A 31 -7.22 3.62 -4.08
C ILE A 31 -6.42 4.85 -3.66
N ALA A 32 -6.85 6.02 -4.13
CA ALA A 32 -6.36 7.31 -3.67
C ALA A 32 -7.51 8.04 -2.96
N LEU A 33 -7.34 8.31 -1.67
CA LEU A 33 -8.30 9.08 -0.90
C LEU A 33 -8.00 10.57 -1.09
N ARG A 34 -9.02 11.33 -1.50
CA ARG A 34 -8.94 12.77 -1.71
C ARG A 34 -9.84 13.51 -0.72
N CYS A 35 -9.37 14.65 -0.23
CA CYS A 35 -10.14 15.57 0.61
C CYS A 35 -10.22 16.91 -0.10
N ALA A 36 -11.38 17.55 -0.04
CA ALA A 36 -11.51 18.95 -0.44
C ALA A 36 -10.75 19.82 0.57
N GLU A 37 -9.92 20.73 0.07
CA GLU A 37 -9.24 21.75 0.86
C GLU A 37 -9.52 23.13 0.22
N GLY A 38 -10.22 24.01 0.94
CA GLY A 38 -10.58 25.33 0.42
C GLY A 38 -11.54 25.28 -0.78
N GLU A 39 -11.63 26.39 -1.53
CA GLU A 39 -12.54 26.53 -2.65
C GLU A 39 -12.02 25.78 -3.90
N GLY A 40 -12.43 24.52 -4.04
CA GLY A 40 -12.29 23.75 -5.29
C GLY A 40 -10.98 22.96 -5.46
N LEU A 41 -10.08 22.93 -4.47
CA LEU A 41 -8.87 22.11 -4.51
C LEU A 41 -9.11 20.75 -3.85
N GLU A 42 -8.71 19.67 -4.52
CA GLU A 42 -8.69 18.33 -3.94
C GLU A 42 -7.26 17.85 -3.71
N VAL A 43 -6.94 17.50 -2.47
CA VAL A 43 -5.64 16.98 -2.07
C VAL A 43 -5.75 15.49 -1.80
N GLN A 44 -4.79 14.71 -2.29
CA GLN A 44 -4.70 13.29 -1.94
C GLN A 44 -4.17 13.14 -0.51
N VAL A 45 -5.02 12.69 0.40
CA VAL A 45 -4.73 12.56 1.83
C VAL A 45 -4.47 11.11 2.27
N GLY A 46 -4.72 10.14 1.39
CA GLY A 46 -4.43 8.74 1.66
C GLY A 46 -4.23 7.92 0.38
N PHE A 47 -3.65 6.74 0.55
CA PHE A 47 -3.39 5.80 -0.53
C PHE A 47 -3.35 4.37 0.00
N ALA A 48 -3.74 3.42 -0.84
CA ALA A 48 -3.52 1.99 -0.63
C ALA A 48 -3.34 1.30 -1.98
N ARG A 49 -2.47 0.29 -2.02
CA ARG A 49 -2.16 -0.46 -3.24
C ARG A 49 -2.31 -1.95 -3.03
N MET A 50 -2.90 -2.62 -4.01
CA MET A 50 -3.07 -4.07 -4.07
C MET A 50 -2.41 -4.62 -5.33
N VAL A 51 -1.35 -5.39 -5.16
CA VAL A 51 -0.76 -6.20 -6.24
C VAL A 51 -1.58 -7.49 -6.32
N THR A 52 -2.19 -7.79 -7.46
CA THR A 52 -3.11 -8.94 -7.55
C THR A 52 -3.18 -9.52 -8.97
N ASP A 53 -3.45 -10.81 -9.05
CA ASP A 53 -3.86 -11.50 -10.28
C ASP A 53 -5.37 -11.41 -10.54
N ARG A 54 -6.14 -10.78 -9.63
CA ARG A 54 -7.61 -10.63 -9.64
C ARG A 54 -8.38 -11.95 -9.62
N ALA A 55 -7.74 -13.04 -9.20
CA ALA A 55 -8.32 -14.38 -9.26
C ALA A 55 -7.97 -15.24 -8.05
N THR A 56 -6.70 -15.30 -7.65
CA THR A 56 -6.22 -16.26 -6.65
C THR A 56 -5.39 -15.65 -5.54
N TYR A 57 -4.71 -14.54 -5.80
CA TYR A 57 -3.79 -13.93 -4.84
C TYR A 57 -3.82 -12.41 -4.89
N ALA A 58 -3.67 -11.79 -3.71
CA ALA A 58 -3.41 -10.37 -3.61
C ALA A 58 -2.46 -10.03 -2.46
N TYR A 59 -1.64 -9.00 -2.66
CA TYR A 59 -0.70 -8.45 -1.68
C TYR A 59 -0.98 -6.96 -1.47
N LEU A 60 -1.37 -6.62 -0.24
CA LEU A 60 -1.62 -5.25 0.20
C LEU A 60 -0.31 -4.58 0.59
N CYS A 61 -0.06 -3.40 0.03
CA CYS A 61 1.11 -2.58 0.31
C CYS A 61 0.81 -1.08 0.17
N ASP A 62 1.78 -0.26 0.54
CA ASP A 62 1.75 1.21 0.38
C ASP A 62 0.54 1.89 1.01
N VAL A 63 0.04 1.37 2.12
CA VAL A 63 -1.08 1.95 2.86
C VAL A 63 -0.60 3.14 3.68
N TYR A 64 -1.14 4.32 3.42
CA TYR A 64 -0.89 5.50 4.25
C TYR A 64 -2.05 6.48 4.30
N VAL A 65 -2.09 7.26 5.37
CA VAL A 65 -2.88 8.49 5.52
C VAL A 65 -1.93 9.59 5.98
N LEU A 66 -2.01 10.76 5.35
CA LEU A 66 -1.24 11.94 5.73
C LEU A 66 -1.50 12.29 7.19
N GLU A 67 -0.45 12.70 7.91
CA GLU A 67 -0.49 12.87 9.36
C GLU A 67 -1.63 13.79 9.83
N ALA A 68 -1.85 14.89 9.12
CA ALA A 68 -2.93 15.85 9.40
C ALA A 68 -4.35 15.25 9.31
N HIS A 69 -4.52 14.12 8.60
CA HIS A 69 -5.82 13.46 8.40
C HIS A 69 -5.94 12.12 9.16
N ARG A 70 -4.95 11.78 10.01
CA ARG A 70 -5.01 10.55 10.82
C ARG A 70 -6.03 10.67 11.96
N ARG A 71 -6.36 9.53 12.56
CA ARG A 71 -7.33 9.39 13.68
C ARG A 71 -8.78 9.76 13.33
N GLN A 72 -9.10 9.82 12.04
CA GLN A 72 -10.46 10.08 11.52
C GLN A 72 -11.12 8.83 10.91
N GLY A 73 -10.58 7.62 11.17
CA GLY A 73 -11.09 6.38 10.59
C GLY A 73 -10.76 6.16 9.10
N LEU A 74 -10.03 7.07 8.46
CA LEU A 74 -9.77 7.02 7.01
C LEU A 74 -9.01 5.77 6.54
N ALA A 75 -8.04 5.28 7.32
CA ALA A 75 -7.34 4.04 6.99
C ALA A 75 -8.28 2.83 7.01
N ASP A 76 -9.18 2.78 7.99
CA ASP A 76 -10.19 1.73 8.12
C ASP A 76 -11.17 1.78 6.95
N TRP A 77 -11.65 2.99 6.60
CA TRP A 77 -12.51 3.21 5.45
C TRP A 77 -11.85 2.77 4.13
N MET A 78 -10.60 3.15 3.89
CA MET A 78 -9.86 2.73 2.68
C MET A 78 -9.74 1.21 2.61
N MET A 79 -9.45 0.55 3.74
CA MET A 79 -9.38 -0.91 3.80
C MET A 79 -10.73 -1.55 3.49
N GLN A 80 -11.82 -1.06 4.08
CA GLN A 80 -13.17 -1.58 3.77
C GLN A 80 -13.51 -1.42 2.28
N THR A 81 -13.23 -0.25 1.70
CA THR A 81 -13.49 0.02 0.28
C THR A 81 -12.66 -0.90 -0.62
N LEU A 82 -11.37 -1.04 -0.33
CA LEU A 82 -10.48 -1.90 -1.10
C LEU A 82 -10.93 -3.36 -1.07
N LEU A 83 -11.20 -3.90 0.12
CA LEU A 83 -11.57 -5.31 0.29
C LEU A 83 -12.94 -5.67 -0.32
N ARG A 84 -13.81 -4.69 -0.55
CA ARG A 84 -15.09 -4.87 -1.23
C ARG A 84 -14.99 -4.79 -2.76
N HIS A 85 -13.80 -4.53 -3.32
CA HIS A 85 -13.65 -4.44 -4.76
C HIS A 85 -14.01 -5.79 -5.42
N PRO A 86 -14.83 -5.82 -6.50
CA PRO A 86 -15.27 -7.06 -7.14
C PRO A 86 -14.12 -8.00 -7.53
N ASP A 87 -13.04 -7.44 -8.08
CA ASP A 87 -11.85 -8.21 -8.50
C ASP A 87 -11.02 -8.80 -7.35
N LEU A 88 -11.36 -8.48 -6.09
CA LEU A 88 -10.70 -9.01 -4.90
C LEU A 88 -11.55 -10.04 -4.17
N GLN A 89 -12.68 -10.46 -4.75
CA GLN A 89 -13.53 -11.50 -4.19
C GLN A 89 -13.05 -12.90 -4.60
N GLY A 90 -13.23 -13.89 -3.72
CA GLY A 90 -12.90 -15.29 -4.01
C GLY A 90 -11.41 -15.62 -4.06
N LEU A 91 -10.53 -14.69 -3.67
CA LEU A 91 -9.08 -14.93 -3.62
C LEU A 91 -8.76 -16.07 -2.66
N ARG A 92 -7.91 -17.01 -3.10
CA ARG A 92 -7.37 -18.07 -2.24
C ARG A 92 -6.54 -17.50 -1.10
N ARG A 93 -5.85 -16.38 -1.34
CA ARG A 93 -4.97 -15.75 -0.35
C ARG A 93 -4.87 -14.25 -0.57
N LEU A 94 -5.12 -13.50 0.50
CA LEU A 94 -4.80 -12.10 0.63
C LEU A 94 -3.73 -11.95 1.72
N GLN A 95 -2.66 -11.22 1.42
CA GLN A 95 -1.50 -11.13 2.31
C GLN A 95 -1.03 -9.69 2.46
N LEU A 96 -0.36 -9.41 3.58
CA LEU A 96 0.38 -8.18 3.83
C LEU A 96 1.56 -8.48 4.74
N VAL A 97 2.49 -7.53 4.81
CA VAL A 97 3.52 -7.47 5.84
C VAL A 97 3.41 -6.11 6.51
N THR A 98 3.33 -6.09 7.83
CA THR A 98 3.25 -4.85 8.61
C THR A 98 4.26 -4.88 9.75
N ARG A 99 4.84 -3.72 10.04
CA ARG A 99 5.76 -3.56 11.17
C ARG A 99 4.99 -3.40 12.49
N ASP A 100 3.95 -2.56 12.47
CA ASP A 100 3.32 -2.02 13.68
C ASP A 100 1.79 -1.78 13.56
N MET A 101 1.16 -2.16 12.45
CA MET A 101 -0.28 -1.92 12.19
C MET A 101 -1.14 -3.20 12.25
N GLN A 102 -0.71 -4.22 12.99
CA GLN A 102 -1.41 -5.50 13.09
C GLN A 102 -2.88 -5.32 13.56
N SER A 103 -3.12 -4.44 14.52
CA SER A 103 -4.46 -4.18 15.08
C SER A 103 -5.43 -3.60 14.06
N LEU A 104 -4.96 -2.71 13.16
CA LEU A 104 -5.77 -2.18 12.05
C LEU A 104 -6.24 -3.33 11.15
N TYR A 105 -5.32 -4.17 10.71
CA TYR A 105 -5.63 -5.23 9.74
C TYR A 105 -6.45 -6.37 10.35
N ALA A 106 -6.26 -6.67 11.64
CA ALA A 106 -7.06 -7.67 12.35
C ALA A 106 -8.57 -7.37 12.30
N ARG A 107 -8.95 -6.07 12.35
CA ARG A 107 -10.36 -5.64 12.22
C ARG A 107 -10.97 -5.94 10.85
N HIS A 108 -10.14 -6.19 9.84
CA HIS A 108 -10.56 -6.54 8.49
C HIS A 108 -10.39 -8.05 8.19
N GLY A 109 -10.24 -8.88 9.22
CA GLY A 109 -10.16 -10.34 9.07
C GLY A 109 -8.77 -10.87 8.73
N PHE A 110 -7.73 -10.02 8.69
CA PHE A 110 -6.36 -10.53 8.62
C PHE A 110 -5.99 -11.22 9.93
N GLN A 111 -5.26 -12.32 9.80
CA GLN A 111 -4.73 -13.08 10.92
C GLN A 111 -3.21 -13.18 10.78
N PRO A 112 -2.47 -13.39 11.89
CA PRO A 112 -1.09 -13.85 11.78
C PRO A 112 -0.98 -15.05 10.82
N LEU A 113 0.15 -15.18 10.13
CA LEU A 113 0.38 -16.34 9.28
C LEU A 113 0.20 -17.61 10.10
N GLY A 114 -0.64 -18.54 9.63
CA GLY A 114 -0.88 -19.79 10.35
C GLY A 114 0.35 -20.71 10.44
N HIS A 115 1.30 -20.51 9.52
CA HIS A 115 2.56 -21.25 9.43
C HIS A 115 3.70 -20.29 9.04
N PRO A 116 4.13 -19.39 9.95
CA PRO A 116 5.16 -18.39 9.64
C PRO A 116 6.51 -19.02 9.27
N GLU A 117 6.80 -20.23 9.75
CA GLU A 117 8.01 -21.01 9.44
C GLU A 117 8.13 -21.40 7.97
N ARG A 118 7.02 -21.37 7.22
CA ARG A 118 6.99 -21.63 5.77
C ARG A 118 7.25 -20.38 4.94
N GLY A 119 7.29 -19.21 5.57
CA GLY A 119 7.57 -17.94 4.91
C GLY A 119 9.04 -17.87 4.51
N MET A 120 9.29 -17.56 3.25
CA MET A 120 10.63 -17.29 2.72
C MET A 120 10.54 -16.03 1.84
N GLU A 121 11.58 -15.20 1.88
CA GLU A 121 11.65 -13.99 1.06
C GLU A 121 13.07 -13.70 0.59
N ILE A 122 13.18 -12.97 -0.51
CA ILE A 122 14.41 -12.28 -0.90
C ILE A 122 14.17 -10.80 -0.65
N ALA A 123 14.57 -10.33 0.53
CA ALA A 123 14.47 -8.93 0.90
C ALA A 123 15.78 -8.19 0.58
N ARG A 124 15.66 -6.97 0.02
CA ARG A 124 16.79 -6.03 -0.15
C ARG A 124 16.46 -4.70 0.54
N PRO A 125 16.50 -4.63 1.88
CA PRO A 125 16.24 -3.37 2.59
C PRO A 125 17.19 -2.26 2.12
N GLY A 126 16.66 -1.04 1.97
CA GLY A 126 17.44 0.11 1.50
C GLY A 126 17.88 0.04 0.03
N LEU A 127 17.24 -0.78 -0.81
CA LEU A 127 17.60 -0.94 -2.22
C LEU A 127 17.67 0.39 -2.97
N TYR A 128 16.75 1.32 -2.70
CA TYR A 128 16.66 2.60 -3.42
C TYR A 128 17.59 3.68 -2.85
N LEU A 129 18.22 3.44 -1.69
CA LEU A 129 19.16 4.38 -1.05
C LEU A 129 20.59 4.22 -1.57
N ARG A 130 20.87 3.18 -2.36
CA ARG A 130 22.18 2.93 -2.94
C ARG A 130 22.37 3.83 -4.15
N ASP A 131 23.40 4.67 -4.10
CA ASP A 131 23.73 5.72 -5.09
C ASP A 131 23.43 5.31 -6.53
N GLY A 132 22.51 6.04 -7.17
CA GLY A 132 22.31 5.98 -8.62
C GLY A 132 21.89 4.62 -9.16
N ALA A 133 21.20 3.78 -8.39
CA ALA A 133 20.60 2.54 -8.90
C ALA A 133 19.67 2.87 -10.08
N LYS A 134 20.22 2.78 -11.29
CA LYS A 134 19.49 2.79 -12.55
C LYS A 134 18.30 1.85 -12.37
N SER A 135 17.10 2.35 -12.67
CA SER A 135 15.89 1.53 -12.65
C SER A 135 16.20 0.18 -13.31
N PRO A 136 15.89 -0.96 -12.67
CA PRO A 136 16.05 -2.25 -13.33
C PRO A 136 15.26 -2.22 -14.66
N PRO A 137 15.80 -2.87 -15.72
CA PRO A 137 15.16 -2.89 -17.04
C PRO A 137 13.70 -3.33 -16.96
#